data_AF-A0A2E2EUK2-F1
#
_entry.id   AF-A0A2E2EUK2-F1
#
_cell.length_a   1.000
_cell.length_b   1.000
_cell.length_c   1.000
_cell.angle_alpha   90.00
_cell.angle_beta   90.00
_cell.angle_gamma   90.00
#
_symmetry.space_group_name_H-M   'P 1'
#
loop_
_entity.id
_entity.type
_entity.pdbx_description
1 polymer ?
#
loop_
_entity_poly.entity_id
_entity_poly.type
_entity_poly.pdbx_seq_one_letter_code
_entity_poly.pdbx_strand_id
1 'polypeptide(L)'
;MPFVSDDVPSASLVGNINEADKLIMRYEKEILQQTLGYSLYKAFMAQFDYASTNNIHTIKDSADQKWKDLLNGKEYTKNGVTVVWQGVIFEDEDVDRSFITNYVYCKWLSVKHNKHLGVGLSKPEAKGATRVGPTYNYVEAYNDFVDMVVGKYCNGYSDEIGTGVRSLYEFLNDMNTLDATTYPNWLPKTFSKVNVFSI
;
A
#
# COMPACT_ATOMS: atom_id res chain seq x y z
N MET A 1 -31.62 45.39 26.98
CA MET A 1 -31.33 44.30 26.04
C MET A 1 -29.83 44.30 25.75
N PRO A 2 -29.10 43.24 26.12
CA PRO A 2 -27.81 42.93 25.50
C PRO A 2 -27.85 41.57 24.79
N PHE A 3 -27.11 41.52 23.69
CA PHE A 3 -26.78 40.36 22.87
C PHE A 3 -25.98 39.31 23.65
N VAL A 4 -26.25 38.03 23.42
CA VAL A 4 -25.22 37.00 23.30
C VAL A 4 -25.63 36.14 22.11
N SER A 5 -24.95 36.31 20.97
CA SER A 5 -24.92 35.25 19.96
C SER A 5 -24.19 34.08 20.60
N ASP A 6 -24.84 32.92 20.68
CA ASP A 6 -24.16 31.67 21.00
C ASP A 6 -23.01 31.52 20.00
N ASP A 7 -21.79 31.74 20.48
CA ASP A 7 -20.57 31.20 19.90
C ASP A 7 -20.69 29.67 20.00
N VAL A 8 -21.47 29.09 19.08
CA VAL A 8 -21.29 27.69 18.74
C VAL A 8 -19.89 27.63 18.15
N PRO A 9 -18.94 26.88 18.73
CA PRO A 9 -17.62 26.77 18.15
C PRO A 9 -17.78 26.16 16.76
N SER A 10 -17.65 27.02 15.75
CA SER A 10 -17.60 26.61 14.36
C SER A 10 -16.48 25.59 14.24
N ALA A 11 -16.84 24.35 13.90
CA ALA A 11 -15.89 23.29 13.63
C ALA A 11 -15.18 23.57 12.30
N SER A 12 -14.36 24.62 12.25
CA SER A 12 -13.34 24.82 11.22
C SER A 12 -12.00 24.29 11.74
N LEU A 13 -11.96 23.01 12.08
CA LEU A 13 -10.70 22.35 12.44
C LEU A 13 -10.04 21.77 11.20
N VAL A 14 -9.28 22.64 10.52
CA VAL A 14 -8.13 22.30 9.66
C VAL A 14 -7.04 21.51 10.42
N GLY A 15 -7.30 21.10 11.67
CA GLY A 15 -6.42 20.28 12.53
C GLY A 15 -6.91 18.87 12.85
N ASN A 16 -8.09 18.44 12.38
CA ASN A 16 -8.62 17.08 12.61
C ASN A 16 -8.32 16.14 11.44
N ILE A 17 -7.04 15.97 11.08
CA ILE A 17 -6.66 14.75 10.35
C ILE A 17 -6.93 13.58 11.30
N ASN A 18 -7.86 12.70 10.91
CA ASN A 18 -8.30 11.57 11.72
C ASN A 18 -7.08 10.66 12.01
N GLU A 19 -7.10 9.88 13.10
CA GLU A 19 -6.03 8.92 13.38
C GLU A 19 -5.79 7.99 12.18
N ALA A 20 -6.85 7.66 11.43
CA ALA A 20 -6.77 6.90 10.19
C ALA A 20 -5.91 7.61 9.13
N ASP A 21 -6.15 8.89 8.86
CA ASP A 21 -5.41 9.67 7.85
C ASP A 21 -3.92 9.76 8.20
N LYS A 22 -3.60 9.95 9.49
CA LYS A 22 -2.21 9.96 9.96
C LYS A 22 -1.51 8.61 9.76
N LEU A 23 -2.23 7.51 9.93
CA LEU A 23 -1.70 6.16 9.69
C LEU A 23 -1.51 5.93 8.19
N ILE A 24 -2.46 6.34 7.35
CA ILE A 24 -2.36 6.26 5.89
C ILE A 24 -1.12 7.02 5.42
N MET A 25 -1.02 8.32 5.71
CA MET A 25 0.10 9.17 5.28
C MET A 25 1.46 8.63 5.72
N ARG A 26 1.55 8.10 6.95
CA ARG A 26 2.80 7.55 7.48
C ARG A 26 3.18 6.26 6.78
N TYR A 27 2.27 5.30 6.71
CA TYR A 27 2.59 3.95 6.25
C TYR A 27 2.60 3.82 4.74
N GLU A 28 1.89 4.67 4.02
CA GLU A 28 2.01 4.84 2.57
C GLU A 28 3.42 5.28 2.19
N LYS A 29 3.92 6.37 2.78
CA LYS A 29 5.29 6.82 2.57
C LYS A 29 6.30 5.73 2.94
N GLU A 30 6.10 5.09 4.08
CA GLU A 30 6.99 4.03 4.55
C GLU A 30 7.05 2.86 3.55
N ILE A 31 5.91 2.38 3.06
CA ILE A 31 5.88 1.21 2.19
C ILE A 31 6.38 1.52 0.78
N LEU A 32 6.06 2.69 0.24
CA LEU A 32 6.57 3.12 -1.05
C LEU A 32 8.09 3.33 -1.02
N GLN A 33 8.63 3.89 0.07
CA GLN A 33 10.07 4.02 0.24
C GLN A 33 10.77 2.67 0.39
N GLN A 34 10.15 1.70 1.05
CA GLN A 34 10.73 0.37 1.21
C GLN A 34 10.69 -0.47 -0.08
N THR A 35 9.65 -0.29 -0.91
CA THR A 35 9.47 -1.06 -2.15
C THR A 35 10.24 -0.48 -3.34
N LEU A 36 10.21 0.83 -3.50
CA LEU A 36 10.89 1.53 -4.61
C LEU A 36 12.33 1.94 -4.26
N GLY A 37 12.65 2.08 -2.97
CA GLY A 37 13.86 2.75 -2.51
C GLY A 37 13.72 4.28 -2.54
N TYR A 38 14.58 4.97 -1.78
CA TYR A 38 14.46 6.42 -1.56
C TYR A 38 14.52 7.26 -2.84
N SER A 39 15.46 6.96 -3.74
CA SER A 39 15.68 7.74 -4.97
C SER A 39 14.49 7.64 -5.92
N LEU A 40 13.99 6.42 -6.17
CA LEU A 40 12.84 6.19 -7.04
C LEU A 40 11.54 6.69 -6.41
N TYR A 41 11.35 6.49 -5.10
CA TYR A 41 10.24 7.10 -4.37
C TYR A 41 10.21 8.62 -4.58
N LYS A 42 11.35 9.31 -4.41
CA LYS A 42 11.42 10.75 -4.60
C LYS A 42 11.08 11.18 -6.03
N ALA A 43 11.60 10.44 -7.03
CA ALA A 43 11.32 10.70 -8.43
C ALA A 43 9.84 10.47 -8.77
N PHE A 44 9.23 9.41 -8.21
CA PHE A 44 7.83 9.07 -8.38
C PHE A 44 6.92 10.13 -7.74
N MET A 45 7.15 10.49 -6.48
CA MET A 45 6.36 11.52 -5.79
C MET A 45 6.46 12.89 -6.47
N ALA A 46 7.56 13.20 -7.16
CA ALA A 46 7.68 14.44 -7.93
C ALA A 46 6.74 14.50 -9.15
N GLN A 47 6.15 13.38 -9.56
CA GLN A 47 5.19 13.29 -10.66
C GLN A 47 3.76 13.59 -10.24
N PHE A 48 3.49 13.81 -8.95
CA PHE A 48 2.15 14.10 -8.46
C PHE A 48 1.98 15.60 -8.20
N ASP A 49 0.81 16.11 -8.51
CA ASP A 49 0.31 17.38 -8.01
C ASP A 49 -0.56 17.13 -6.78
N TYR A 50 -0.55 18.10 -5.87
CA TYR A 50 -1.34 18.05 -4.64
C TYR A 50 -2.52 19.01 -4.75
N ALA A 51 -3.73 18.45 -4.82
CA ALA A 51 -4.96 19.24 -4.76
C ALA A 51 -5.38 19.40 -3.28
N SER A 52 -4.99 20.54 -2.69
CA SER A 52 -5.28 20.85 -1.28
C SER A 52 -6.77 20.89 -0.94
N THR A 53 -7.63 21.08 -1.94
CA THR A 53 -9.09 21.13 -1.77
C THR A 53 -9.69 19.79 -1.35
N ASN A 54 -9.11 18.67 -1.80
CA ASN A 54 -9.64 17.33 -1.54
C ASN A 54 -8.62 16.39 -0.88
N ASN A 55 -7.40 16.86 -0.60
CA ASN A 55 -6.28 16.04 -0.10
C ASN A 55 -5.97 14.84 -1.02
N ILE A 56 -6.08 15.06 -2.34
CA ILE A 56 -5.85 14.04 -3.36
C ILE A 56 -4.53 14.34 -4.07
N HIS A 57 -3.71 13.30 -4.22
CA HIS A 57 -2.56 13.30 -5.11
C HIS A 57 -2.99 12.80 -6.49
N THR A 58 -2.84 13.64 -7.51
CA THR A 58 -3.12 13.25 -8.90
C THR A 58 -1.83 13.25 -9.68
N ILE A 59 -1.59 12.21 -10.48
CA ILE A 59 -0.41 12.17 -11.35
C ILE A 59 -0.52 13.29 -12.39
N LYS A 60 0.60 13.98 -12.65
CA LYS A 60 0.70 15.06 -13.64
C LYS A 60 0.38 14.53 -15.03
N ASP A 61 -0.36 15.32 -15.80
CA ASP A 61 -0.60 15.01 -17.21
C ASP A 61 0.72 14.95 -18.01
N SER A 62 1.70 15.76 -17.62
CA SER A 62 3.06 15.79 -18.19
C SER A 62 4.01 14.72 -17.65
N ALA A 63 3.58 13.88 -16.69
CA ALA A 63 4.42 12.81 -16.17
C ALA A 63 4.78 11.81 -17.28
N ASP A 64 6.03 11.34 -17.28
CA ASP A 64 6.48 10.31 -18.21
C ASP A 64 5.60 9.07 -18.12
N GLN A 65 5.40 8.40 -19.26
CA GLN A 65 4.52 7.23 -19.34
C GLN A 65 4.90 6.12 -18.34
N LYS A 66 6.20 5.92 -18.07
CA LYS A 66 6.66 4.94 -17.07
C LYS A 66 6.08 5.13 -15.67
N TRP A 67 5.73 6.35 -15.29
CA TRP A 67 5.15 6.65 -13.97
C TRP A 67 3.64 6.43 -13.97
N LYS A 68 2.98 6.72 -15.10
CA LYS A 68 1.56 6.37 -15.32
C LYS A 68 1.38 4.86 -15.35
N ASP A 69 2.26 4.16 -16.05
CA ASP A 69 2.32 2.69 -16.12
C ASP A 69 2.58 2.07 -14.75
N LEU A 70 3.45 2.68 -13.93
CA LEU A 70 3.71 2.22 -12.57
C LEU A 70 2.46 2.34 -11.69
N LEU A 71 1.76 3.49 -11.76
CA LEU A 71 0.59 3.77 -10.93
C LEU A 71 -0.62 2.94 -11.34
N ASN A 72 -0.97 2.95 -12.62
CA ASN A 72 -2.23 2.44 -13.16
C ASN A 72 -2.13 1.04 -13.77
N GLY A 73 -0.93 0.48 -13.82
CA GLY A 73 -0.69 -0.79 -14.47
C GLY A 73 -0.31 -0.67 -15.95
N LYS A 74 0.15 -1.79 -16.50
CA LYS A 74 0.57 -1.91 -17.90
C LYS A 74 0.52 -3.36 -18.36
N GLU A 75 -0.09 -3.58 -19.52
CA GLU A 75 0.08 -4.80 -20.30
C GLU A 75 1.28 -4.68 -21.25
N TYR A 76 2.12 -5.70 -21.30
CA TYR A 76 3.31 -5.73 -22.16
C TYR A 76 3.70 -7.16 -22.53
N THR A 77 4.55 -7.30 -23.55
CA THR A 77 5.03 -8.61 -23.99
C THR A 77 6.41 -8.90 -23.40
N LYS A 78 6.55 -10.05 -22.73
CA LYS A 78 7.83 -10.59 -22.27
C LYS A 78 8.01 -11.99 -22.84
N ASN A 79 9.13 -12.24 -23.53
CA ASN A 79 9.46 -13.53 -24.15
C ASN A 79 8.33 -14.11 -25.03
N GLY A 80 7.62 -13.25 -25.77
CA GLY A 80 6.50 -13.65 -26.63
C GLY A 80 5.18 -13.94 -25.91
N VAL A 81 5.10 -13.72 -24.60
CA VAL A 81 3.87 -13.88 -23.80
C VAL A 81 3.41 -12.52 -23.29
N THR A 82 2.11 -12.27 -23.37
CA THR A 82 1.48 -11.08 -22.77
C THR A 82 1.44 -11.23 -21.26
N VAL A 83 1.96 -10.22 -20.58
CA VAL A 83 1.98 -10.11 -19.12
C VAL A 83 1.39 -8.78 -18.70
N VAL A 84 0.85 -8.72 -17.48
CA VAL A 84 0.19 -7.53 -16.93
C VAL A 84 0.75 -7.18 -15.56
N TRP A 85 1.14 -5.93 -15.40
CA TRP A 85 1.26 -5.27 -14.10
C TRP A 85 -0.07 -4.59 -13.81
N GLN A 86 -0.70 -4.91 -12.68
CA GLN A 86 -2.03 -4.37 -12.36
C GLN A 86 -2.00 -2.89 -11.96
N GLY A 87 -0.88 -2.42 -11.40
CA GLY A 87 -0.76 -1.05 -10.90
C GLY A 87 -0.55 -0.99 -9.39
N VAL A 88 -0.09 0.17 -8.91
CA VAL A 88 -0.08 0.47 -7.47
C VAL A 88 -1.53 0.58 -6.98
N ILE A 89 -2.41 1.11 -7.82
CA ILE A 89 -3.85 1.21 -7.59
C ILE A 89 -4.53 0.54 -8.79
N PHE A 90 -5.46 -0.37 -8.53
CA PHE A 90 -6.22 -1.06 -9.57
C PHE A 90 -7.61 -1.41 -9.06
N GLU A 91 -8.58 -1.50 -9.99
CA GLU A 91 -9.93 -1.95 -9.69
C GLU A 91 -10.04 -3.46 -9.94
N ASP A 92 -10.62 -4.19 -9.00
CA ASP A 92 -10.93 -5.62 -9.11
C ASP A 92 -12.40 -5.82 -8.72
N GLU A 93 -13.25 -6.18 -9.69
CA GLU A 93 -14.71 -6.34 -9.52
C GLU A 93 -15.39 -5.13 -8.83
N ASP A 94 -15.13 -3.91 -9.33
CA ASP A 94 -15.62 -2.63 -8.79
C ASP A 94 -15.08 -2.27 -7.39
N VAL A 95 -14.03 -2.94 -6.93
CA VAL A 95 -13.35 -2.64 -5.66
C VAL A 95 -11.94 -2.12 -5.91
N ASP A 96 -11.66 -0.91 -5.42
CA ASP A 96 -10.31 -0.35 -5.41
C ASP A 96 -9.37 -1.20 -4.55
N ARG A 97 -8.32 -1.74 -5.16
CA ARG A 97 -7.28 -2.52 -4.52
C ARG A 97 -5.92 -1.85 -4.67
N SER A 98 -5.13 -2.00 -3.61
CA SER A 98 -3.74 -1.56 -3.58
C SER A 98 -2.97 -2.34 -2.52
N PHE A 99 -1.72 -2.67 -2.83
CA PHE A 99 -0.81 -3.25 -1.83
C PHE A 99 -0.55 -2.27 -0.67
N ILE A 100 -0.71 -0.95 -0.89
CA ILE A 100 -0.60 0.07 0.15
C ILE A 100 -1.71 -0.13 1.18
N THR A 101 -2.95 -0.33 0.71
CA THR A 101 -4.12 -0.55 1.58
C THR A 101 -3.92 -1.77 2.46
N ASN A 102 -3.42 -2.88 1.91
CA ASN A 102 -3.12 -4.09 2.67
C ASN A 102 -2.07 -3.84 3.77
N TYR A 103 -1.01 -3.11 3.46
CA TYR A 103 0.03 -2.76 4.43
C TYR A 103 -0.49 -1.82 5.54
N VAL A 104 -1.22 -0.78 5.16
CA VAL A 104 -1.84 0.17 6.09
C VAL A 104 -2.80 -0.55 7.03
N TYR A 105 -3.61 -1.48 6.51
CA TYR A 105 -4.51 -2.32 7.31
C TYR A 105 -3.74 -3.16 8.34
N CYS A 106 -2.66 -3.83 7.93
CA CYS A 106 -1.80 -4.59 8.84
C CYS A 106 -1.23 -3.73 9.98
N LYS A 107 -0.80 -2.51 9.66
CA LYS A 107 -0.27 -1.56 10.66
C LYS A 107 -1.35 -1.02 11.58
N TRP A 108 -2.54 -0.75 11.05
CA TRP A 108 -3.69 -0.33 11.85
C TRP A 108 -4.11 -1.42 12.85
N LEU A 109 -4.16 -2.69 12.42
CA LEU A 109 -4.41 -3.83 13.32
C LEU A 109 -3.37 -3.91 14.44
N SER A 110 -2.09 -3.74 14.09
CA SER A 110 -0.99 -3.75 15.07
C SER A 110 -1.11 -2.63 16.10
N VAL A 111 -1.44 -1.40 15.66
CA VAL A 111 -1.66 -0.25 16.55
C VAL A 111 -2.86 -0.46 17.47
N LYS A 112 -3.98 -0.99 16.94
CA LYS A 112 -5.16 -1.31 17.76
C LYS A 112 -4.86 -2.40 18.78
N HIS A 113 -4.15 -3.46 18.38
CA HIS A 113 -3.75 -4.52 19.29
C HIS A 113 -2.91 -3.96 20.46
N ASN A 114 -1.93 -3.11 20.16
CA ASN A 114 -1.09 -2.48 21.18
C ASN A 114 -1.84 -1.52 22.10
N LYS A 115 -2.78 -0.71 21.56
CA LYS A 115 -3.61 0.21 22.38
C LYS A 115 -4.49 -0.53 23.40
N HIS A 116 -4.91 -1.76 23.12
CA HIS A 116 -5.72 -2.58 24.03
C HIS A 116 -4.92 -3.41 25.05
N LEU A 117 -3.59 -3.52 24.88
CA LEU A 117 -2.72 -4.24 25.82
C LEU A 117 -2.19 -3.34 26.96
N GLY A 118 -2.25 -2.01 26.81
CA GLY A 118 -1.73 -1.04 27.79
C GLY A 118 -2.67 -0.68 28.94
N VAL A 119 -3.93 -1.12 28.92
CA VAL A 119 -4.89 -0.91 30.02
C VAL A 119 -5.48 -2.27 30.35
N GLY A 120 -5.25 -2.76 31.58
CA GLY A 120 -5.70 -4.07 32.04
C GLY A 120 -7.17 -4.33 31.69
N LEU A 121 -7.40 -5.14 30.67
CA LEU A 121 -8.73 -5.50 30.20
C LEU A 121 -8.87 -7.01 30.31
N SER A 122 -9.49 -7.43 31.41
CA SER A 122 -10.25 -8.66 31.51
C SER A 122 -11.15 -8.75 30.28
N LYS A 123 -10.86 -9.68 29.37
CA LYS A 123 -11.73 -9.98 28.23
C LYS A 123 -13.09 -10.43 28.79
N PRO A 124 -14.21 -9.76 28.46
CA PRO A 124 -15.51 -10.35 28.74
C PRO A 124 -15.63 -11.60 27.86
N GLU A 125 -15.53 -12.77 28.48
CA GLU A 125 -15.88 -14.02 27.82
C GLU A 125 -17.40 -14.04 27.59
N ALA A 126 -17.82 -13.77 26.36
CA ALA A 126 -19.17 -14.10 25.94
C ALA A 126 -19.29 -15.63 25.92
N LYS A 127 -19.99 -16.21 26.90
CA LYS A 127 -20.30 -17.65 26.95
C LYS A 127 -20.90 -18.08 25.60
N GLY A 128 -20.11 -18.78 24.78
CA GLY A 128 -20.53 -19.31 23.48
C GLY A 128 -19.89 -18.70 22.23
N ALA A 129 -19.05 -17.66 22.35
CA ALA A 129 -18.35 -17.09 21.19
C ALA A 129 -16.97 -17.74 21.00
N THR A 130 -16.75 -18.40 19.86
CA THR A 130 -15.41 -18.88 19.48
C THR A 130 -14.53 -17.68 19.17
N ARG A 131 -13.49 -17.47 19.99
CA ARG A 131 -12.54 -16.37 19.85
C ARG A 131 -11.65 -16.59 18.62
N VAL A 132 -12.04 -16.06 17.47
CA VAL A 132 -11.16 -15.93 16.31
C VAL A 132 -10.24 -14.74 16.54
N GLY A 133 -8.93 -14.98 16.64
CA GLY A 133 -7.96 -13.91 16.86
C GLY A 133 -7.75 -13.06 15.60
N PRO A 134 -7.45 -11.76 15.73
CA PRO A 134 -7.15 -10.87 14.58
C PRO A 134 -5.88 -11.27 13.81
N THR A 135 -5.12 -12.25 14.33
CA THR A 135 -3.91 -12.81 13.73
C THR A 135 -4.17 -13.38 12.35
N TYR A 136 -5.31 -14.04 12.11
CA TYR A 136 -5.61 -14.63 10.80
C TYR A 136 -5.73 -13.54 9.71
N ASN A 137 -6.54 -12.51 9.96
CA ASN A 137 -6.74 -11.41 9.02
C ASN A 137 -5.45 -10.60 8.79
N TYR A 138 -4.60 -10.48 9.81
CA TYR A 138 -3.27 -9.88 9.65
C TYR A 138 -2.39 -10.71 8.72
N VAL A 139 -2.31 -12.02 8.95
CA VAL A 139 -1.47 -12.93 8.17
C VAL A 139 -1.92 -12.97 6.71
N GLU A 140 -3.23 -13.06 6.48
CA GLU A 140 -3.83 -13.03 5.14
C GLU A 140 -3.49 -11.72 4.40
N ALA A 141 -3.85 -10.57 4.98
CA ALA A 141 -3.60 -9.27 4.35
C ALA A 141 -2.10 -8.98 4.15
N TYR A 142 -1.24 -9.44 5.06
CA TYR A 142 0.20 -9.27 4.91
C TYR A 142 0.76 -10.16 3.81
N ASN A 143 0.30 -11.42 3.71
CA ASN A 143 0.75 -12.33 2.66
C ASN A 143 0.27 -11.88 1.29
N ASP A 144 -0.95 -11.33 1.18
CA ASP A 144 -1.44 -10.70 -0.04
C ASP A 144 -0.58 -9.50 -0.45
N PHE A 145 -0.20 -8.66 0.52
CA PHE A 145 0.77 -7.57 0.29
C PHE A 145 2.11 -8.11 -0.24
N VAL A 146 2.66 -9.17 0.36
CA VAL A 146 3.92 -9.78 -0.08
C VAL A 146 3.79 -10.34 -1.50
N ASP A 147 2.66 -10.96 -1.84
CA ASP A 147 2.41 -11.49 -3.19
C ASP A 147 2.30 -10.37 -4.24
N MET A 148 1.64 -9.26 -3.92
CA MET A 148 1.53 -8.11 -4.85
C MET A 148 2.86 -7.38 -5.05
N VAL A 149 3.67 -7.24 -3.99
CA VAL A 149 4.95 -6.51 -4.06
C VAL A 149 6.08 -7.39 -4.57
N VAL A 150 6.29 -8.53 -3.92
CA VAL A 150 7.43 -9.41 -4.17
C VAL A 150 7.05 -10.49 -5.18
N GLY A 151 5.89 -11.12 -5.02
CA GLY A 151 5.49 -12.25 -5.86
C GLY A 151 6.51 -13.37 -5.85
N LYS A 152 6.90 -13.88 -7.03
CA LYS A 152 7.93 -14.95 -7.14
C LYS A 152 9.36 -14.41 -7.16
N TYR A 153 9.56 -13.09 -7.16
CA TYR A 153 10.87 -12.45 -7.31
C TYR A 153 11.91 -12.93 -6.29
N CYS A 154 11.52 -13.17 -5.03
CA CYS A 154 12.45 -13.58 -3.96
C CYS A 154 12.67 -15.10 -3.86
N ASN A 155 11.93 -15.92 -4.61
CA ASN A 155 11.99 -17.39 -4.50
C ASN A 155 12.93 -18.04 -5.53
N GLY A 156 13.70 -17.27 -6.30
CA GLY A 156 14.59 -17.79 -7.34
C GLY A 156 13.88 -18.27 -8.61
N TYR A 157 12.56 -18.11 -8.69
CA TYR A 157 11.73 -18.39 -9.86
C TYR A 157 11.44 -17.07 -10.61
N SER A 158 12.49 -16.41 -11.10
CA SER A 158 12.36 -15.05 -11.67
C SER A 158 11.75 -15.01 -13.09
N ASP A 159 11.48 -16.16 -13.71
CA ASP A 159 11.11 -16.19 -15.13
C ASP A 159 9.96 -17.13 -15.50
N GLU A 160 9.30 -17.76 -14.52
CA GLU A 160 8.04 -18.45 -14.79
C GLU A 160 6.95 -17.42 -15.03
N ILE A 161 6.50 -17.31 -16.28
CA ILE A 161 5.46 -16.37 -16.70
C ILE A 161 4.10 -16.67 -16.03
N GLY A 162 3.93 -17.85 -15.44
CA GLY A 162 2.82 -18.17 -14.54
C GLY A 162 1.45 -17.83 -15.14
N THR A 163 0.65 -17.10 -14.37
CA THR A 163 -0.70 -16.63 -14.75
C THR A 163 -0.69 -15.38 -15.66
N GLY A 164 0.49 -14.87 -16.02
CA GLY A 164 0.64 -13.61 -16.76
C GLY A 164 0.58 -12.35 -15.90
N VAL A 165 0.18 -12.45 -14.62
CA VAL A 165 0.18 -11.31 -13.68
C VAL A 165 1.55 -11.16 -13.04
N ARG A 166 2.06 -9.91 -12.98
CA ARG A 166 3.36 -9.57 -12.43
C ARG A 166 3.25 -8.86 -11.09
N SER A 167 4.15 -9.17 -10.16
CA SER A 167 4.33 -8.37 -8.96
C SER A 167 5.04 -7.04 -9.27
N LEU A 168 5.03 -6.10 -8.33
CA LEU A 168 5.75 -4.84 -8.47
C LEU A 168 7.23 -5.08 -8.80
N TYR A 169 7.86 -6.04 -8.10
CA TYR A 169 9.28 -6.31 -8.25
C TYR A 169 9.61 -6.95 -9.59
N GLU A 170 8.75 -7.87 -10.05
CA GLU A 170 8.89 -8.45 -11.39
C GLU A 170 8.70 -7.39 -12.47
N PHE A 171 7.70 -6.51 -12.34
CA PHE A 171 7.47 -5.41 -13.29
C PHE A 171 8.67 -4.46 -13.38
N LEU A 172 9.20 -3.99 -12.24
CA LEU A 172 10.35 -3.08 -12.23
C LEU A 172 11.60 -3.75 -12.83
N ASN A 173 11.82 -5.03 -12.55
CA ASN A 173 12.91 -5.79 -13.14
C ASN A 173 12.73 -5.98 -14.65
N ASP A 174 11.52 -6.29 -15.10
CA ASP A 174 11.21 -6.50 -16.52
C ASP A 174 11.39 -5.21 -17.32
N MET A 175 10.91 -4.08 -16.80
CA MET A 175 11.12 -2.77 -17.42
C MET A 175 12.60 -2.39 -17.46
N ASN A 176 13.36 -2.68 -16.40
CA ASN A 176 14.81 -2.46 -16.38
C ASN A 176 15.59 -3.43 -17.28
N THR A 177 15.05 -4.61 -17.57
CA THR A 177 15.64 -5.57 -18.51
C THR A 177 15.44 -5.10 -19.95
N LEU A 178 14.29 -4.48 -20.25
CA LEU A 178 14.01 -3.86 -21.54
C LEU A 178 14.83 -2.59 -21.77
N ASP A 179 14.89 -1.72 -20.75
CA ASP A 179 15.71 -0.51 -20.72
C ASP A 179 16.18 -0.23 -19.29
N ALA A 180 17.48 -0.41 -19.05
CA ALA A 180 18.13 -0.25 -17.75
C ALA A 180 18.02 1.18 -17.17
N THR A 181 17.60 2.15 -17.98
CA THR A 181 17.40 3.55 -17.56
C THR A 181 15.97 3.85 -17.10
N THR A 182 15.05 2.89 -17.20
CA THR A 182 13.63 3.10 -16.83
C THR A 182 13.48 3.40 -15.34
N TYR A 183 13.98 2.51 -14.48
CA TYR A 183 13.99 2.63 -13.02
C TYR A 183 15.42 2.42 -12.48
N PRO A 184 16.31 3.41 -12.69
CA PRO A 184 17.72 3.25 -12.41
C PRO A 184 17.97 3.13 -10.89
N ASN A 185 18.95 2.31 -10.51
CA ASN A 185 19.36 2.08 -9.12
C ASN A 185 18.22 1.56 -8.22
N TRP A 186 17.26 0.84 -8.79
CA TRP A 186 16.25 0.15 -8.00
C TRP A 186 16.90 -0.96 -7.17
N LEU A 187 16.72 -0.88 -5.85
CA LEU A 187 17.23 -1.86 -4.88
C LEU A 187 16.05 -2.31 -4.01
N PRO A 188 15.43 -3.47 -4.31
CA PRO A 188 14.26 -3.94 -3.58
C PRO A 188 14.59 -4.31 -2.14
N LYS A 189 13.73 -3.92 -1.20
CA LYS A 189 13.70 -4.54 0.13
C LYS A 189 12.94 -5.86 0.05
N THR A 190 13.50 -6.95 0.53
CA THR A 190 12.78 -8.23 0.56
C THR A 190 11.75 -8.24 1.69
N PHE A 191 10.54 -8.69 1.37
CA PHE A 191 9.49 -9.02 2.34
C PHE A 191 9.26 -10.53 2.32
N SER A 192 8.93 -11.11 3.47
CA SER A 192 8.77 -12.56 3.62
C SER A 192 7.42 -12.85 4.23
N LYS A 193 6.70 -13.83 3.66
CA LYS A 193 5.38 -14.24 4.16
C LYS A 193 5.48 -14.63 5.64
N VAL A 194 4.42 -14.32 6.36
CA VAL A 194 4.28 -14.68 7.78
C VAL A 194 3.30 -15.83 7.92
N ASN A 195 3.56 -16.70 8.88
CA ASN A 195 2.62 -17.75 9.27
C ASN A 195 1.93 -17.37 10.59
N VAL A 196 0.81 -18.03 10.89
CA VAL A 196 0.00 -17.76 12.10
C VAL A 196 0.73 -18.17 13.40
N PHE A 197 1.87 -18.86 13.29
CA PHE A 197 2.64 -19.41 14.41
C PHE A 197 3.97 -18.70 14.68
N SER A 198 4.34 -17.70 13.87
CA SER A 198 5.59 -16.93 13.93
C SER A 198 6.89 -17.76 13.90
N ILE A 199 7.48 -17.88 12.71
CA ILE A 199 8.93 -17.66 12.41
C ILE A 199 9.02 -17.40 10.90
#